data_AF-Q5I7G3-F1
#
_entry.id   AF-Q5I7G3-F1
#
_cell.length_a   1.000
_cell.length_b   1.000
_cell.length_c   1.000
_cell.angle_alpha   90.00
_cell.angle_beta   90.00
_cell.angle_gamma   90.00
#
_symmetry.space_group_name_H-M   'P 1'
#
loop_
_entity.id
_entity.type
_entity.pdbx_description
1 polymer ?
#
loop_
_entity_poly.entity_id
_entity_poly.type
_entity_poly.pdbx_seq_one_letter_code
_entity_poly.pdbx_strand_id
1 'polypeptide(L)'
;YFQFVQQWPPTNCRVRIKRPCSNPRPLQYFTIHGLWPSNYSNPTKPSNCAGSQFNFTKVISWPDVESGNDTKFWEGEWNKHGTCSERILNQMQYFQRSQAMWKSHNITEILKNASIVPHPTQTWTYADIVAPIQTATKRTPLLRCKWDKKNQLLHEVVF
;
A
#
# COMPACT_ATOMS: atom_id res chain seq x y z
N TYR A 1 9.28 -1.19 14.22
CA TYR A 1 9.71 -0.79 12.87
C TYR A 1 8.47 -0.28 12.13
N PHE A 2 8.56 0.02 10.83
CA PHE A 2 7.40 0.37 10.01
C PHE A 2 7.25 -0.62 8.85
N GLN A 3 6.02 -1.00 8.54
CA GLN A 3 5.66 -1.58 7.25
C GLN A 3 5.19 -0.47 6.32
N PHE A 4 5.84 -0.32 5.17
CA PHE A 4 5.34 0.56 4.12
C PHE A 4 4.65 -0.27 3.06
N VAL A 5 3.33 -0.07 2.93
CA VAL A 5 2.46 -0.92 2.14
C VAL A 5 2.00 -0.17 0.91
N GLN A 6 2.34 -0.72 -0.26
CA GLN A 6 1.81 -0.27 -1.54
C GLN A 6 0.81 -1.28 -2.07
N GLN A 7 -0.25 -0.80 -2.71
CA GLN A 7 -1.37 -1.60 -3.20
C GLN A 7 -1.54 -1.46 -4.71
N TRP A 8 -2.01 -2.53 -5.36
CA TRP A 8 -2.34 -2.57 -6.78
C TRP A 8 -3.86 -2.38 -6.97
N PRO A 9 -4.31 -1.20 -7.45
CA PRO A 9 -5.73 -0.86 -7.54
C PRO A 9 -6.58 -1.88 -8.32
N PRO A 10 -6.18 -2.35 -9.52
CA PRO A 10 -6.98 -3.29 -10.30
C PRO A 10 -7.27 -4.62 -9.58
N THR A 11 -6.29 -5.19 -8.88
CA THR A 11 -6.51 -6.41 -8.11
C THR A 11 -7.43 -6.16 -6.92
N ASN A 12 -7.21 -5.08 -6.17
CA ASN A 12 -8.03 -4.78 -4.99
C ASN A 12 -9.52 -4.64 -5.34
N CYS A 13 -9.86 -4.04 -6.48
CA CYS A 13 -11.25 -3.99 -6.91
C CYS A 13 -11.79 -5.32 -7.42
N ARG A 14 -11.00 -6.07 -8.20
CA ARG A 14 -11.44 -7.35 -8.78
C ARG A 14 -11.77 -8.41 -7.74
N VAL A 15 -10.99 -8.51 -6.67
CA VAL A 15 -11.12 -9.59 -5.67
C VAL A 15 -12.13 -9.27 -4.55
N ARG A 16 -12.71 -8.07 -4.53
CA ARG A 16 -13.66 -7.62 -3.48
C ARG A 16 -15.10 -7.98 -3.83
N ILE A 17 -15.49 -9.21 -3.51
CA ILE A 17 -16.86 -9.71 -3.77
C ILE A 17 -17.89 -9.15 -2.77
N LYS A 18 -17.56 -9.15 -1.46
CA LYS A 18 -18.52 -8.74 -0.40
C LYS A 18 -18.76 -7.24 -0.30
N ARG A 19 -17.78 -6.43 -0.75
CA ARG A 19 -17.83 -4.96 -0.76
C ARG A 19 -17.15 -4.47 -2.02
N PRO A 20 -17.85 -4.55 -3.18
CA PRO A 20 -17.32 -4.10 -4.45
C PRO A 20 -16.83 -2.65 -4.37
N CYS A 21 -15.83 -2.31 -5.18
CA CYS A 21 -15.42 -0.92 -5.31
C CYS A 21 -16.60 -0.09 -5.82
N SER A 22 -16.95 0.98 -5.08
CA SER A 22 -18.07 1.85 -5.43
C SER A 22 -17.69 2.92 -6.46
N ASN A 23 -16.42 3.32 -6.49
CA ASN A 23 -15.90 4.30 -7.44
C ASN A 23 -14.47 3.91 -7.87
N PRO A 24 -14.32 2.81 -8.64
CA PRO A 24 -13.02 2.34 -9.07
C PRO A 24 -12.34 3.37 -9.97
N ARG A 25 -11.15 3.83 -9.57
CA ARG A 25 -10.32 4.74 -10.38
C ARG A 25 -9.43 3.91 -11.31
N PRO A 26 -9.26 4.29 -12.60
CA PRO A 26 -8.48 3.52 -13.58
C PRO A 26 -6.95 3.71 -13.39
N LEU A 27 -6.48 3.52 -12.16
CA LEU A 27 -5.08 3.69 -11.79
C LEU A 27 -4.29 2.41 -12.14
N GLN A 28 -3.32 2.54 -13.03
CA GLN A 28 -2.44 1.44 -13.46
C GLN A 28 -1.02 1.56 -12.87
N TYR A 29 -0.95 1.97 -11.61
CA TYR A 29 0.28 2.06 -10.84
C TYR A 29 0.03 1.69 -9.38
N PHE A 30 1.07 1.26 -8.67
CA PHE A 30 1.00 0.98 -7.24
C PHE A 30 0.78 2.28 -6.48
N THR A 31 -0.25 2.33 -5.65
CA THR A 31 -0.55 3.48 -4.77
C THR A 31 -0.16 3.14 -3.34
N ILE A 32 -0.11 4.15 -2.47
CA ILE A 32 0.09 3.92 -1.04
C ILE A 32 -1.19 3.28 -0.48
N HIS A 33 -1.04 2.20 0.29
CA HIS A 33 -2.06 1.76 1.23
C HIS A 33 -1.84 2.50 2.55
N GLY A 34 -0.67 2.34 3.15
CA GLY A 34 -0.33 3.05 4.38
C GLY A 34 1.09 2.81 4.87
N LEU A 35 1.43 3.51 5.96
CA LEU A 35 2.68 3.38 6.68
C LEU A 35 2.36 2.91 8.11
N TRP A 36 2.62 1.65 8.41
CA TRP A 36 2.10 1.04 9.63
C TRP A 36 3.24 0.83 10.63
N PRO A 37 3.21 1.47 11.82
CA PRO A 37 4.05 1.04 12.92
C PRO A 37 3.78 -0.44 13.22
N SER A 38 4.83 -1.25 13.24
CA SER A 38 4.72 -2.70 13.34
C SER A 38 5.69 -3.31 14.34
N ASN A 39 5.28 -4.45 14.89
CA ASN A 39 6.01 -5.31 15.80
C ASN A 39 6.32 -6.65 15.12
N TYR A 40 7.53 -7.20 15.32
CA TYR A 40 7.97 -8.42 14.63
C TYR A 40 7.15 -9.65 15.04
N SER A 41 6.72 -9.72 16.31
CA SER A 41 5.89 -10.82 16.81
C SER A 41 4.43 -10.70 16.36
N ASN A 42 3.96 -9.49 16.05
CA ASN A 42 2.63 -9.26 15.51
C ASN A 42 2.64 -8.05 14.56
N PRO A 43 2.77 -8.29 13.24
CA PRO A 43 2.89 -7.21 12.25
C PRO A 43 1.67 -6.29 12.16
N THR A 44 0.51 -6.74 12.65
CA THR A 44 -0.72 -5.94 12.68
C THR A 44 -0.79 -4.98 13.87
N LYS A 45 0.21 -5.02 14.76
CA LYS A 45 0.29 -4.19 15.97
C LYS A 45 1.57 -3.34 15.96
N PRO A 46 1.54 -2.16 16.58
CA PRO A 46 0.39 -1.53 17.25
C PRO A 46 -0.68 -0.98 16.26
N SER A 47 -1.90 -0.81 16.75
CA SER A 47 -3.03 -0.27 15.97
C SER A 47 -4.03 0.42 16.90
N ASN A 48 -4.73 1.46 16.43
CA ASN A 48 -5.73 2.22 17.19
C ASN A 48 -5.16 2.79 18.50
N CYS A 49 -3.99 3.40 18.43
CA CYS A 49 -3.36 4.01 19.60
C CYS A 49 -4.08 5.31 19.99
N ALA A 50 -4.04 5.65 21.28
CA ALA A 50 -4.47 6.96 21.73
C ALA A 50 -3.57 8.04 21.12
N GLY A 51 -4.16 9.09 20.56
CA GLY A 51 -3.46 10.17 19.86
C GLY A 51 -4.43 11.18 19.27
N SER A 52 -3.90 12.23 18.66
CA SER A 52 -4.72 13.25 17.99
C SER A 52 -5.50 12.59 16.86
N GLN A 53 -6.80 12.84 16.81
CA GLN A 53 -7.62 12.36 15.69
C GLN A 53 -7.25 13.07 14.40
N PHE A 54 -7.56 12.43 13.28
CA PHE A 54 -7.31 12.97 11.97
C PHE A 54 -7.90 14.38 11.84
N ASN A 55 -7.05 15.33 11.49
CA ASN A 55 -7.45 16.69 11.18
C ASN A 55 -7.19 16.92 9.69
N PHE A 56 -8.24 17.16 8.92
CA PHE A 56 -8.06 17.43 7.50
C PHE A 56 -7.18 18.68 7.29
N THR A 57 -6.02 18.47 6.70
CA THR A 57 -5.14 19.54 6.23
C THR A 57 -5.16 19.57 4.71
N LYS A 58 -4.81 20.69 4.07
CA LYS A 58 -4.78 20.83 2.60
C LYS A 58 -3.79 19.89 1.87
N VAL A 59 -3.11 18.99 2.58
CA VAL A 59 -2.15 18.05 2.01
C VAL A 59 -2.91 16.89 1.36
N ILE A 60 -3.08 16.97 0.04
CA ILE A 60 -3.49 15.83 -0.78
C ILE A 60 -2.40 14.76 -0.66
N SER A 61 -2.77 13.55 -0.24
CA SER A 61 -1.80 12.52 0.12
C SER A 61 -1.67 11.39 -0.91
N TRP A 62 -2.71 10.57 -1.08
CA TRP A 62 -2.77 9.50 -2.09
C TRP A 62 -4.22 9.03 -2.31
N PRO A 63 -4.57 8.39 -3.42
CA PRO A 63 -5.96 8.02 -3.70
C PRO A 63 -6.43 6.82 -2.87
N ASP A 64 -7.70 6.85 -2.45
CA ASP A 64 -8.49 5.68 -2.11
C ASP A 64 -8.90 4.97 -3.41
N VAL A 65 -8.48 3.71 -3.51
CA VAL A 65 -8.69 2.88 -4.70
C VAL A 65 -9.99 2.09 -4.65
N GLU A 66 -10.66 2.05 -3.49
CA GLU A 66 -11.80 1.19 -3.25
C GLU A 66 -13.12 1.96 -3.30
N SER A 67 -13.28 2.97 -2.44
CA SER A 67 -14.50 3.76 -2.39
C SER A 67 -14.40 5.09 -3.15
N GLY A 68 -13.18 5.49 -3.49
CA GLY A 68 -12.87 6.78 -4.09
C GLY A 68 -12.98 7.96 -3.12
N ASN A 69 -13.11 7.71 -1.81
CA ASN A 69 -13.18 8.74 -0.78
C ASN A 69 -11.83 8.87 -0.06
N ASP A 70 -10.97 9.68 -0.64
CA ASP A 70 -9.58 9.83 -0.21
C ASP A 70 -9.47 10.31 1.24
N THR A 71 -10.27 11.31 1.63
CA THR A 71 -10.25 11.86 3.00
C THR A 71 -10.63 10.81 4.04
N LYS A 72 -11.68 10.03 3.80
CA LYS A 72 -12.11 8.96 4.71
C LYS A 72 -11.04 7.86 4.81
N PHE A 73 -10.36 7.58 3.71
CA PHE A 73 -9.25 6.63 3.71
C PHE A 73 -8.06 7.14 4.53
N TRP A 74 -7.66 8.40 4.35
CA TRP A 74 -6.59 9.03 5.13
C TRP A 74 -6.93 9.09 6.62
N GLU A 75 -8.17 9.43 6.96
CA GLU A 75 -8.67 9.39 8.33
C GLU A 75 -8.51 8.00 8.95
N GLY A 76 -8.95 6.96 8.23
CA GLY A 76 -8.79 5.57 8.67
C GLY A 76 -7.33 5.19 8.89
N GLU A 77 -6.45 5.49 7.94
CA GLU A 77 -5.02 5.18 8.04
C GLU A 77 -4.33 5.94 9.18
N TRP A 78 -4.63 7.23 9.36
CA TRP A 78 -4.07 8.00 10.47
C TRP A 78 -4.58 7.50 11.82
N ASN A 79 -5.90 7.43 12.01
CA ASN A 79 -6.50 7.06 13.30
C ASN A 79 -6.10 5.64 13.73
N LYS A 80 -5.99 4.71 12.78
CA LYS A 80 -5.63 3.31 13.06
C LYS A 80 -4.12 3.08 13.16
N HIS A 81 -3.31 3.73 12.33
CA HIS A 81 -1.88 3.43 12.23
C HIS A 81 -0.99 4.63 12.58
N GLY A 82 -1.28 5.81 12.03
CA GLY A 82 -0.47 7.01 12.24
C GLY A 82 -0.35 7.46 13.71
N THR A 83 -1.46 7.40 14.47
CA THR A 83 -1.49 7.71 15.92
C THR A 83 -0.49 6.89 16.73
N CYS A 84 -0.19 5.66 16.30
CA CYS A 84 0.80 4.80 16.96
C CYS A 84 2.26 5.25 16.77
N SER A 85 2.51 6.24 15.91
CA SER A 85 3.82 6.86 15.70
C SER A 85 3.85 8.36 15.98
N GLU A 86 2.78 8.92 16.56
CA GLU A 86 2.60 10.36 16.70
C GLU A 86 3.71 11.05 17.50
N ARG A 87 4.33 10.34 18.45
CA ARG A 87 5.49 10.82 19.22
C ARG A 87 6.72 11.13 18.35
N ILE A 88 6.81 10.57 17.15
CA ILE A 88 7.95 10.69 16.22
C ILE A 88 7.54 11.42 14.93
N LEU A 89 6.34 11.12 14.43
CA LEU A 89 5.78 11.70 13.21
C LEU A 89 4.41 12.28 13.53
N ASN A 90 4.31 13.61 13.58
CA ASN A 90 2.98 14.23 13.59
C ASN A 90 2.23 13.90 12.28
N GLN A 91 0.93 14.19 12.25
CA GLN A 91 0.10 13.82 11.10
C GLN A 91 0.69 14.27 9.75
N MET A 92 1.10 15.54 9.64
CA MET A 92 1.69 16.07 8.42
C MET A 92 2.97 15.30 8.03
N GLN A 93 3.86 15.05 8.98
CA GLN A 93 5.10 14.29 8.75
C GLN A 93 4.83 12.84 8.37
N TYR A 94 3.81 12.19 8.94
CA TYR A 94 3.39 10.84 8.58
C TYR A 94 2.99 10.73 7.10
N PHE A 95 2.13 11.65 6.63
CA PHE A 95 1.71 11.68 5.23
C PHE A 95 2.86 12.05 4.28
N GLN A 96 3.68 13.05 4.64
CA GLN A 96 4.85 13.44 3.86
C GLN A 96 5.88 12.32 3.76
N ARG A 97 6.15 11.61 4.86
CA ARG A 97 7.07 10.47 4.89
C ARG A 97 6.57 9.34 4.00
N SER A 98 5.27 9.04 4.07
CA SER A 98 4.63 8.02 3.23
C SER A 98 4.78 8.34 1.74
N GLN A 99 4.56 9.60 1.34
CA GLN A 99 4.77 10.05 -0.04
C GLN A 99 6.25 9.97 -0.47
N ALA A 100 7.19 10.37 0.41
CA ALA A 100 8.61 10.27 0.12
C ALA A 100 9.08 8.81 -0.05
N MET A 101 8.53 7.89 0.75
CA MET A 101 8.78 6.46 0.61
C MET A 101 8.23 5.90 -0.70
N TRP A 102 7.02 6.29 -1.09
CA TRP A 102 6.44 5.91 -2.38
C TRP A 102 7.29 6.34 -3.57
N LYS A 103 7.75 7.60 -3.59
CA LYS A 103 8.60 8.13 -4.65
C LYS A 103 9.95 7.41 -4.74
N SER A 104 10.54 7.04 -3.61
CA SER A 104 11.84 6.34 -3.55
C SER A 104 11.74 4.83 -3.84
N HIS A 105 10.58 4.21 -3.63
CA HIS A 105 10.34 2.78 -3.84
C HIS A 105 9.22 2.57 -4.86
N ASN A 106 9.30 3.21 -6.02
CA ASN A 106 8.26 3.12 -7.05
C ASN A 106 8.23 1.72 -7.70
N ILE A 107 7.41 0.82 -7.16
CA ILE A 107 7.30 -0.56 -7.61
C ILE A 107 6.87 -0.65 -9.07
N THR A 108 5.99 0.25 -9.52
CA THR A 108 5.51 0.24 -10.91
C THR A 108 6.66 0.39 -11.89
N GLU A 109 7.52 1.39 -11.69
CA GLU A 109 8.67 1.60 -12.56
C GLU A 109 9.70 0.48 -12.42
N ILE A 110 9.94 -0.03 -11.21
CA ILE A 110 10.86 -1.15 -10.99
C ILE A 110 10.43 -2.40 -11.76
N LEU A 111 9.16 -2.79 -11.65
CA LEU A 111 8.63 -3.98 -12.35
C LEU A 111 8.59 -3.75 -13.86
N LYS A 112 8.18 -2.56 -14.31
CA LYS A 112 8.18 -2.20 -15.73
C LYS A 112 9.57 -2.29 -16.36
N ASN A 113 10.60 -1.82 -15.66
CA ASN A 113 12.00 -1.93 -16.11
C ASN A 113 12.51 -3.37 -16.18
N ALA A 114 11.90 -4.28 -15.43
CA ALA A 114 12.13 -5.73 -15.52
C ALA A 114 11.21 -6.43 -16.53
N SER A 115 10.49 -5.67 -17.36
CA SER A 115 9.48 -6.18 -18.31
C SER A 115 8.32 -6.94 -17.66
N ILE A 116 8.05 -6.66 -16.38
CA ILE A 116 6.93 -7.20 -15.62
C ILE A 116 5.82 -6.16 -15.63
N VAL A 117 4.85 -6.36 -16.51
CA VAL A 117 3.68 -5.49 -16.70
C VAL A 117 2.41 -6.32 -16.61
N PRO A 118 1.25 -5.76 -16.20
CA PRO A 118 0.00 -6.51 -16.12
C PRO A 118 -0.31 -7.23 -17.45
N HIS A 119 -0.64 -8.52 -17.37
CA HIS A 119 -0.93 -9.35 -18.54
C HIS A 119 -2.11 -10.29 -18.26
N PRO A 120 -2.98 -10.58 -19.24
CA PRO A 120 -4.16 -11.42 -19.04
C PRO A 120 -3.83 -12.91 -18.78
N THR A 121 -2.74 -13.42 -19.33
CA THR A 121 -2.40 -14.85 -19.32
C THR A 121 -0.99 -15.17 -18.84
N GLN A 122 -0.10 -14.17 -18.80
CA GLN A 122 1.28 -14.39 -18.40
C GLN A 122 1.31 -14.40 -16.89
N THR A 123 2.03 -15.37 -16.33
CA THR A 123 2.24 -15.47 -14.90
C THR A 123 3.70 -15.17 -14.58
N TRP A 124 3.92 -14.75 -13.34
CA TRP A 124 5.25 -14.55 -12.76
C TRP A 124 5.34 -15.39 -11.50
N THR A 125 6.48 -15.99 -11.29
CA THR A 125 6.79 -16.64 -10.02
C THR A 125 7.02 -15.59 -8.94
N TYR A 126 7.04 -16.02 -7.68
CA TYR A 126 7.38 -15.14 -6.57
C TYR A 126 8.77 -14.49 -6.76
N ALA A 127 9.75 -15.27 -7.20
CA ALA A 127 11.12 -14.82 -7.42
C ALA A 127 11.21 -13.76 -8.54
N ASP A 128 10.44 -13.92 -9.62
CA ASP A 128 10.42 -12.95 -10.73
C ASP A 128 10.00 -11.56 -10.26
N ILE A 129 9.05 -11.47 -9.32
CA ILE A 129 8.59 -10.19 -8.77
C ILE A 129 9.56 -9.66 -7.70
N VAL A 130 10.06 -10.52 -6.81
CA VAL A 130 10.90 -10.11 -5.68
C VAL A 130 12.29 -9.64 -6.11
N ALA A 131 12.93 -10.35 -7.05
CA ALA A 131 14.30 -10.07 -7.46
C ALA A 131 14.55 -8.63 -7.97
N PRO A 132 13.76 -8.07 -8.90
CA PRO A 132 13.96 -6.69 -9.36
C PRO A 132 13.68 -5.67 -8.25
N ILE A 133 12.68 -5.91 -7.41
CA ILE A 133 12.37 -5.03 -6.26
C ILE A 133 13.53 -5.03 -5.27
N GLN A 134 14.07 -6.19 -4.93
CA GLN A 134 15.21 -6.32 -4.02
C GLN A 134 16.46 -5.67 -4.60
N THR A 135 16.71 -5.83 -5.89
CA THR A 135 17.86 -5.23 -6.58
C THR A 135 17.81 -3.70 -6.54
N ALA A 136 16.63 -3.12 -6.80
CA ALA A 136 16.43 -1.68 -6.84
C ALA A 136 16.41 -1.05 -5.44
N THR A 137 15.76 -1.70 -4.46
CA THR A 137 15.53 -1.12 -3.12
C THR A 137 16.52 -1.57 -2.06
N LYS A 138 17.35 -2.58 -2.35
CA LYS A 138 18.25 -3.26 -1.41
C LYS A 138 17.52 -3.87 -0.20
N ARG A 139 16.21 -4.11 -0.33
CA ARG A 139 15.35 -4.71 0.69
C ARG A 139 14.55 -5.85 0.10
N THR A 140 14.35 -6.91 0.87
CA THR A 140 13.46 -8.00 0.46
C THR A 140 12.02 -7.60 0.75
N PRO A 141 11.18 -7.37 -0.27
CA PRO A 141 9.76 -7.10 -0.05
C PRO A 141 9.02 -8.37 0.38
N LEU A 142 7.90 -8.18 1.07
CA LEU A 142 6.87 -9.19 1.25
C LEU A 142 5.76 -8.96 0.22
N LEU A 143 5.40 -10.00 -0.54
CA LEU A 143 4.28 -9.96 -1.47
C LEU A 143 3.00 -10.47 -0.79
N ARG A 144 1.89 -9.75 -0.96
CA ARG A 144 0.56 -10.18 -0.52
C ARG A 144 -0.33 -10.40 -1.72
N CYS A 145 -0.83 -11.62 -1.83
CA CYS A 145 -1.68 -12.07 -2.92
C CYS A 145 -3.09 -12.40 -2.42
N LYS A 146 -4.07 -12.28 -3.31
CA LYS A 146 -5.45 -12.73 -3.09
C LYS A 146 -5.87 -13.67 -4.19
N TRP A 147 -6.70 -14.65 -3.85
CA TRP A 147 -7.26 -15.58 -4.82
C TRP A 147 -8.37 -14.91 -5.61
N ASP A 148 -8.29 -15.01 -6.93
CA ASP A 148 -9.38 -14.82 -7.87
C ASP A 148 -9.66 -16.14 -8.60
N LYS A 149 -10.71 -16.84 -8.16
CA LYS A 149 -11.05 -18.19 -8.63
C LYS A 149 -9.87 -19.16 -8.44
N LYS A 150 -9.16 -19.49 -9.53
CA LYS A 150 -8.01 -20.42 -9.55
C LYS A 150 -6.66 -19.71 -9.63
N ASN A 151 -6.64 -18.38 -9.76
CA ASN A 151 -5.42 -17.60 -9.91
C ASN A 151 -5.13 -16.82 -8.63
N GLN A 152 -3.85 -16.66 -8.28
CA GLN A 152 -3.44 -15.68 -7.29
C GLN A 152 -3.07 -14.38 -7.98
N LEU A 153 -3.62 -13.28 -7.49
CA LEU A 153 -3.33 -11.94 -7.98
C LEU A 153 -2.57 -11.18 -6.89
N LEU A 154 -1.44 -10.58 -7.27
CA LEU A 154 -0.72 -9.64 -6.42
C LEU A 154 -1.62 -8.43 -6.16
N HIS A 155 -1.82 -8.09 -4.89
CA HIS A 155 -2.60 -6.92 -4.50
C HIS A 155 -1.83 -5.93 -3.65
N GLU A 156 -0.79 -6.37 -2.93
CA GLU A 156 0.05 -5.51 -2.10
C GLU A 156 1.50 -5.97 -2.10
N VAL A 157 2.40 -5.01 -1.94
CA VAL A 157 3.83 -5.22 -1.70
C VAL A 157 4.21 -4.41 -0.45
N VAL A 158 4.90 -5.05 0.47
CA VAL A 158 5.24 -4.50 1.78
C VAL A 158 6.76 -4.43 1.93
N PHE A 159 7.25 -3.27 2.36
CA PHE A 159 8.65 -3.03 2.74
C PHE A 159 8.80 -2.83 4.24
#